data_AF-A0AAW6AWJ9-F1
#
_entry.id   AF-A0AAW6AWJ9-F1
#
_cell.length_a   1.000
_cell.length_b   1.000
_cell.length_c   1.000
_cell.angle_alpha   90.00
_cell.angle_beta   90.00
_cell.angle_gamma   90.00
#
_symmetry.space_group_name_H-M   'P 1'
#
loop_
_entity.id
_entity.type
_entity.pdbx_description
1 polymer ?
#
loop_
_entity_poly.entity_id
_entity_poly.type
_entity_poly.pdbx_seq_one_letter_code
_entity_poly.pdbx_strand_id
1 'polypeptide(L)'
;MGKAQREKGKRGERELAGILRDYGYDTRRGQQFCGSDGSADVVGLPGIHIECKRVEKLNLLEAMEQAKHDARAGEFPSVFHRRDRSEWLVTMRLEDWISLFREWEAGREIEG
;
A
#
# COMPACT_ATOMS: atom_id res chain seq x y z
N MET A 1 16.82 -13.73 -3.57
CA MET A 1 15.54 -13.62 -4.30
C MET A 1 15.74 -13.92 -5.78
N GLY A 2 15.00 -14.88 -6.36
CA GLY A 2 15.17 -15.27 -7.77
C GLY A 2 14.63 -14.22 -8.78
N LYS A 3 15.11 -14.26 -10.03
CA LYS A 3 14.66 -13.34 -11.11
C LYS A 3 13.15 -13.33 -11.30
N ALA A 4 12.51 -14.51 -11.29
CA ALA A 4 11.07 -14.65 -11.46
C ALA A 4 10.26 -13.97 -10.33
N GLN A 5 10.73 -14.08 -9.09
CA GLN A 5 10.09 -13.45 -7.93
C GLN A 5 10.21 -11.92 -8.00
N ARG A 6 11.38 -11.40 -8.38
CA ARG A 6 11.58 -9.96 -8.59
C ARG A 6 10.65 -9.39 -9.66
N GLU A 7 10.51 -10.09 -10.78
CA GLU A 7 9.59 -9.65 -11.84
C GLU A 7 8.11 -9.81 -11.44
N LYS A 8 7.75 -10.81 -10.60
CA LYS A 8 6.39 -10.93 -10.03
C LYS A 8 6.08 -9.73 -9.11
N GLY A 9 7.01 -9.32 -8.26
CA GLY A 9 6.88 -8.12 -7.41
C GLY A 9 6.63 -6.87 -8.23
N LYS A 10 7.53 -6.55 -9.18
CA LYS A 10 7.37 -5.39 -10.08
C LYS A 10 6.09 -5.40 -10.90
N ARG A 11 5.55 -6.58 -11.26
CA ARG A 11 4.24 -6.68 -11.92
C ARG A 11 3.11 -6.37 -10.95
N GLY A 12 3.16 -6.88 -9.73
CA GLY A 12 2.21 -6.54 -8.66
C GLY A 12 2.18 -5.05 -8.36
N GLU A 13 3.33 -4.41 -8.21
CA GLU A 13 3.44 -2.97 -7.98
C GLU A 13 2.80 -2.14 -9.11
N ARG A 14 3.04 -2.53 -10.37
CA ARG A 14 2.43 -1.84 -11.53
C ARG A 14 0.93 -2.09 -11.65
N GLU A 15 0.49 -3.30 -11.35
CA GLU A 15 -0.94 -3.70 -11.31
C GLU A 15 -1.68 -2.86 -10.26
N LEU A 16 -1.15 -2.78 -9.04
CA LEU A 16 -1.71 -1.98 -7.95
C LEU A 16 -1.76 -0.48 -8.31
N ALA A 17 -0.68 0.07 -8.84
CA ALA A 17 -0.68 1.46 -9.31
C ALA A 17 -1.70 1.69 -10.44
N GLY A 18 -1.94 0.70 -11.30
CA GLY A 18 -3.01 0.77 -12.30
C GLY A 18 -4.37 0.90 -11.67
N ILE A 19 -4.69 0.01 -10.73
CA ILE A 19 -5.97 0.02 -10.02
C ILE A 19 -6.20 1.34 -9.30
N LEU A 20 -5.20 1.85 -8.57
CA LEU A 20 -5.33 3.12 -7.87
C LEU A 20 -5.51 4.32 -8.82
N ARG A 21 -4.90 4.29 -10.02
CA ARG A 21 -5.20 5.27 -11.08
C ARG A 21 -6.64 5.19 -11.58
N ASP A 22 -7.20 3.99 -11.70
CA ASP A 22 -8.60 3.83 -12.09
C ASP A 22 -9.57 4.41 -11.04
N TYR A 23 -9.15 4.51 -9.77
CA TYR A 23 -9.85 5.23 -8.70
C TYR A 23 -9.56 6.74 -8.65
N GLY A 24 -8.77 7.28 -9.60
CA GLY A 24 -8.51 8.72 -9.74
C GLY A 24 -7.25 9.23 -9.06
N TYR A 25 -6.37 8.35 -8.54
CA TYR A 25 -5.11 8.75 -7.91
C TYR A 25 -3.94 8.69 -8.88
N ASP A 26 -3.14 9.75 -9.00
CA ASP A 26 -1.93 9.77 -9.83
C ASP A 26 -0.79 8.93 -9.22
N THR A 27 -0.96 7.60 -9.26
CA THR A 27 -0.06 6.65 -8.64
C THR A 27 0.90 6.01 -9.63
N ARG A 28 2.11 5.71 -9.15
CA ARG A 28 3.13 4.99 -9.91
C ARG A 28 3.96 4.11 -8.99
N ARG A 29 4.57 3.07 -9.57
CA ARG A 29 5.54 2.23 -8.87
C ARG A 29 6.74 3.07 -8.41
N GLY A 30 7.15 2.87 -7.15
CA GLY A 30 8.32 3.50 -6.55
C GLY A 30 9.65 3.08 -7.20
N GLN A 31 10.69 3.88 -6.98
CA GLN A 31 12.05 3.56 -7.38
C GLN A 31 12.96 3.67 -6.16
N GLN A 32 13.40 2.53 -5.64
CA GLN A 32 14.30 2.43 -4.47
C GLN A 32 15.72 3.03 -4.71
N PHE A 33 16.03 3.55 -5.90
CA PHE A 33 17.38 3.97 -6.31
C PHE A 33 17.71 5.45 -6.11
N CYS A 34 16.76 6.29 -5.69
CA CYS A 34 17.05 7.68 -5.32
C CYS A 34 16.99 7.78 -3.79
N GLY A 35 18.17 7.85 -3.16
CA GLY A 35 18.40 7.72 -1.71
C GLY A 35 17.83 8.84 -0.86
N SER A 36 16.51 8.98 -0.84
CA SER A 36 15.78 9.80 0.12
C SER A 36 14.75 8.93 0.84
N ASP A 37 14.89 8.86 2.16
CA ASP A 37 14.09 8.14 3.14
C ASP A 37 12.62 7.90 2.74
N GLY A 38 12.15 6.67 2.89
CA GLY A 38 10.78 6.25 2.59
C GLY A 38 10.54 5.92 1.12
N SER A 39 10.85 4.67 0.74
CA SER A 39 10.60 4.14 -0.60
C SER A 39 9.39 3.22 -0.60
N ALA A 40 8.19 3.80 -0.52
CA ALA A 40 6.96 3.04 -0.75
C ALA A 40 7.03 2.32 -2.11
N ASP A 41 6.52 1.09 -2.16
CA ASP A 41 6.49 0.27 -3.37
C ASP A 41 5.63 0.91 -4.47
N VAL A 42 4.59 1.64 -4.06
CA VAL A 42 3.76 2.50 -4.90
C VAL A 42 3.64 3.86 -4.22
N VAL A 43 3.80 4.92 -4.99
CA VAL A 43 3.69 6.32 -4.53
C VAL A 43 2.53 7.02 -5.23
N GLY A 44 2.08 8.14 -4.67
CA GLY A 44 1.02 8.98 -5.25
C GLY A 44 -0.36 8.79 -4.63
N LEU A 45 -0.49 7.96 -3.59
CA LEU A 45 -1.70 7.88 -2.76
C LEU A 45 -1.50 8.76 -1.51
N PRO A 46 -2.21 9.91 -1.38
CA PRO A 46 -1.95 10.85 -0.29
C PRO A 46 -2.14 10.22 1.09
N GLY A 47 -1.17 10.46 1.99
CA GLY A 47 -1.24 10.03 3.39
C GLY A 47 -1.07 8.52 3.62
N ILE A 48 -0.81 7.71 2.59
CA ILE A 48 -0.67 6.25 2.73
C ILE A 48 0.73 5.81 2.29
N HIS A 49 1.43 5.09 3.16
CA HIS A 49 2.63 4.36 2.79
C HIS A 49 2.25 2.96 2.32
N ILE A 50 2.58 2.63 1.06
CA ILE A 50 2.19 1.36 0.43
C ILE A 50 3.35 0.38 0.43
N GLU A 51 3.16 -0.73 1.14
CA GLU A 51 3.96 -1.96 1.01
C GLU A 51 3.18 -2.97 0.16
N CYS A 52 3.73 -3.36 -1.00
CA CYS A 52 3.01 -4.14 -2.01
C CYS A 52 3.52 -5.60 -2.06
N LYS A 53 2.67 -6.55 -1.66
CA LYS A 53 3.01 -7.99 -1.65
C LYS A 53 2.13 -8.82 -2.59
N ARG A 54 2.69 -9.22 -3.73
CA ARG A 54 2.10 -10.25 -4.60
C ARG A 54 2.73 -11.62 -4.36
N VAL A 55 2.20 -12.37 -3.41
CA VAL A 55 2.76 -13.65 -2.94
C VAL A 55 1.66 -14.65 -2.59
N GLU A 56 1.94 -15.95 -2.73
CA GLU A 56 0.97 -17.01 -2.36
C GLU A 56 0.86 -17.21 -0.85
N LYS A 57 1.96 -16.99 -0.13
CA LYS A 57 2.03 -17.05 1.34
C LYS A 57 2.65 -15.76 1.84
N LEU A 58 1.85 -14.95 2.52
CA LEU A 58 2.28 -13.69 3.11
C LEU A 58 2.54 -13.88 4.60
N ASN A 59 3.72 -13.48 5.07
CA ASN A 59 3.94 -13.21 6.48
C ASN A 59 3.46 -11.78 6.76
N LEU A 60 2.22 -11.65 7.25
CA LEU A 60 1.57 -10.36 7.38
C LEU A 60 2.23 -9.47 8.44
N LEU A 61 2.71 -10.07 9.54
CA LEU A 61 3.37 -9.33 10.63
C LEU A 61 4.69 -8.72 10.17
N GLU A 62 5.50 -9.50 9.45
CA GLU A 62 6.77 -9.02 8.88
C GLU A 62 6.54 -7.92 7.83
N ALA A 63 5.54 -8.10 6.96
CA ALA A 63 5.19 -7.07 5.97
C ALA A 63 4.68 -5.79 6.63
N MET A 64 3.88 -5.88 7.70
CA MET A 64 3.44 -4.70 8.44
C MET A 64 4.59 -4.01 9.18
N GLU A 65 5.55 -4.76 9.72
CA GLU A 65 6.72 -4.15 10.37
C GLU A 65 7.60 -3.42 9.36
N GLN A 66 7.76 -3.98 8.15
CA GLN A 66 8.42 -3.30 7.04
C GLN A 66 7.69 -2.00 6.66
N ALA A 67 6.37 -2.06 6.46
CA ALA A 67 5.56 -0.89 6.14
C ALA A 67 5.69 0.21 7.22
N LYS A 68 5.69 -0.15 8.51
CA LYS A 68 5.87 0.80 9.62
C LYS A 68 7.25 1.45 9.62
N HIS A 69 8.29 0.67 9.38
CA HIS A 69 9.66 1.15 9.37
C HIS A 69 9.90 2.13 8.21
N ASP A 70 9.33 1.85 7.04
CA ASP A 70 9.58 2.61 5.82
C ASP A 70 8.60 3.79 5.63
N ALA A 71 7.51 3.84 6.40
CA ALA A 71 6.55 4.95 6.39
C ALA A 71 7.17 6.25 6.91
N ARG A 72 6.89 7.35 6.22
CA ARG A 72 7.28 8.70 6.67
C ARG A 72 6.33 9.19 7.75
N ALA A 73 6.78 10.17 8.52
CA ALA A 73 5.92 10.87 9.47
C ALA A 73 4.68 11.43 8.76
N GLY A 74 3.49 11.09 9.28
CA GLY A 74 2.20 11.50 8.71
C GLY A 74 1.63 10.56 7.65
N GLU A 75 2.33 9.47 7.29
CA GLU A 75 1.79 8.41 6.43
C GLU A 75 1.21 7.26 7.27
N PHE A 76 0.10 6.67 6.82
CA PHE A 76 -0.43 5.43 7.38
C PHE A 76 0.20 4.22 6.68
N PRO A 77 1.01 3.40 7.38
CA PRO A 77 1.60 2.19 6.80
C PRO A 77 0.53 1.16 6.50
N SER A 78 0.52 0.69 5.26
CA SER A 78 -0.52 -0.19 4.74
C SER A 78 0.07 -1.27 3.84
N VAL A 79 -0.29 -2.53 4.09
CA VAL A 79 0.10 -3.66 3.26
C VAL A 79 -1.00 -3.96 2.25
N PHE A 80 -0.72 -3.66 0.99
CA PHE A 80 -1.55 -4.05 -0.14
C PHE A 80 -1.07 -5.39 -0.65
N HIS A 81 -1.95 -6.40 -0.63
CA HIS A 81 -1.52 -7.75 -0.96
C HIS A 81 -2.56 -8.56 -1.72
N ARG A 82 -2.05 -9.53 -2.49
CA ARG A 82 -2.88 -10.53 -3.18
C ARG A 82 -2.11 -11.82 -3.46
N ARG A 83 -2.86 -12.92 -3.56
CA ARG A 83 -2.42 -14.18 -4.19
C ARG A 83 -2.81 -14.20 -5.65
N ASP A 84 -2.21 -15.07 -6.47
CA ASP A 84 -2.63 -15.19 -7.87
C ASP A 84 -4.11 -15.60 -7.96
N ARG A 85 -4.88 -14.91 -8.82
CA ARG A 85 -6.33 -15.09 -9.04
C ARG A 85 -7.23 -14.79 -7.83
N SER A 86 -6.74 -14.02 -6.87
CA SER A 86 -7.56 -13.47 -5.77
C SER A 86 -7.86 -11.98 -5.96
N GLU A 87 -8.63 -11.37 -5.07
CA GLU A 87 -8.76 -9.91 -4.99
C GLU A 87 -7.52 -9.26 -4.34
N TRP A 88 -7.41 -7.93 -4.46
CA TRP A 88 -6.47 -7.14 -3.67
C TRP A 88 -7.09 -6.80 -2.33
N LEU A 89 -6.34 -7.04 -1.25
CA LEU A 89 -6.71 -6.66 0.10
C LEU A 89 -5.73 -5.62 0.64
N VAL A 90 -6.23 -4.79 1.55
CA VAL A 90 -5.43 -3.83 2.31
C VAL A 90 -5.46 -4.25 3.78
N THR A 91 -4.29 -4.26 4.41
CA THR A 91 -4.16 -4.41 5.86
C THR A 91 -3.56 -3.15 6.44
N MET A 92 -4.18 -2.65 7.50
CA MET A 92 -3.74 -1.50 8.29
C MET A 92 -3.74 -1.89 9.77
N ARG A 93 -3.04 -1.11 10.61
CA ARG A 93 -3.27 -1.22 12.05
C ARG A 93 -4.69 -0.73 12.36
N LEU A 94 -5.31 -1.30 13.39
CA LEU A 94 -6.67 -0.95 13.79
C LEU A 94 -6.81 0.55 14.06
N GLU A 95 -5.84 1.17 14.73
CA GLU A 95 -5.81 2.60 15.03
C GLU A 95 -5.76 3.49 13.77
N ASP A 96 -4.99 3.08 12.76
CA ASP A 96 -4.91 3.80 11.47
C ASP A 96 -6.25 3.69 10.74
N TRP A 97 -6.85 2.49 10.74
CA TRP A 97 -8.17 2.27 10.14
C TRP A 97 -9.28 3.07 10.84
N ILE A 98 -9.29 3.11 12.18
CA ILE A 98 -10.26 3.92 12.94
C ILE A 98 -10.09 5.40 12.64
N SER A 99 -8.86 5.87 12.43
CA SER A 99 -8.60 7.27 12.04
C SER A 99 -9.23 7.59 10.68
N LEU A 100 -9.08 6.73 9.69
CA LEU A 100 -9.75 6.88 8.39
C LEU A 100 -11.28 6.77 8.49
N PHE A 101 -11.78 5.83 9.29
CA PHE A 101 -13.22 5.61 9.45
C PHE A 101 -13.92 6.84 10.05
N ARG A 102 -13.29 7.52 11.01
CA ARG A 102 -13.83 8.75 11.60
C ARG A 102 -13.96 9.89 10.59
N GLU A 103 -13.00 10.04 9.68
CA GLU A 103 -13.10 11.04 8.61
C GLU A 103 -14.24 10.73 7.64
N TRP A 104 -14.43 9.44 7.31
CA TRP A 104 -15.57 9.00 6.51
C TRP A 104 -16.91 9.22 7.22
N GLU A 105 -16.98 8.97 8.52
CA GLU A 105 -18.17 9.19 9.35
C GLU A 105 -18.52 10.69 9.41
N ALA A 106 -17.54 11.55 9.68
CA ALA A 106 -17.72 13.00 9.74
C ALA A 106 -18.22 13.58 8.40
N GLY A 107 -17.74 13.06 7.26
CA GLY A 107 -18.21 13.46 5.94
C GLY A 107 -19.70 13.17 5.71
N ARG A 108 -20.27 12.17 6.40
CA ARG A 108 -21.68 11.79 6.29
C ARG A 108 -22.60 12.58 7.21
N GLU A 109 -22.12 13.02 8.37
CA GLU A 109 -22.88 13.90 9.25
C GLU A 109 -23.15 15.27 8.62
N ILE A 110 -22.36 15.68 7.62
CA ILE A 110 -22.56 16.93 6.86
C ILE A 110 -23.63 16.77 5.76
N GLU A 111 -23.90 15.55 5.32
CA GLU A 111 -24.88 15.23 4.26
C GLU A 111 -26.28 14.90 4.80
N GLY A 112 -26.45 14.79 6.12
CA GLY A 112 -27.73 14.53 6.81
C GLY A 112 -28.32 15.77 7.44
#